data_AF-A0A842LSA1-F1
#
_entry.id   AF-A0A842LSA1-F1
#
_cell.length_a   1.000
_cell.length_b   1.000
_cell.length_c   1.000
_cell.angle_alpha   90.00
_cell.angle_beta   90.00
_cell.angle_gamma   90.00
#
_symmetry.space_group_name_H-M   'P 1'
#
loop_
_entity.id
_entity.type
_entity.pdbx_description
1 polymer ?
#
loop_
_entity_poly.entity_id
_entity_poly.type
_entity_poly.pdbx_seq_one_letter_code
_entity_poly.pdbx_strand_id
1 'polypeptide(L)'
;MIRRPAVAGAFYERDPAALRRRIEWCFNHELGPGGLPVRGSARKIKGVIAPHAGYMYSGPVAAHAYHELVSDGIPETFVIICPN
;
A
#
# COMPACT_ATOMS: atom_id res chain seq x y z
N MET A 1 20.03 12.66 -9.42
CA MET A 1 20.44 11.49 -8.60
C MET A 1 19.24 10.57 -8.44
N ILE A 2 19.41 9.24 -8.57
CA ILE A 2 18.30 8.28 -8.40
C ILE A 2 18.28 7.80 -6.94
N ARG A 3 17.14 7.93 -6.25
CA ARG A 3 16.94 7.39 -4.89
C ARG A 3 16.73 5.88 -4.98
N ARG A 4 17.66 5.09 -4.46
CA ARG A 4 17.54 3.62 -4.39
C ARG A 4 16.65 3.18 -3.21
N PRO A 5 15.95 2.04 -3.29
CA PRO A 5 15.09 1.55 -2.21
C PRO A 5 15.94 1.03 -1.03
N ALA A 6 16.22 1.90 -0.06
CA ALA A 6 17.18 1.66 1.02
C ALA A 6 16.84 0.49 1.96
N VAL A 7 15.55 0.16 2.10
CA VAL A 7 15.06 -0.86 3.04
C VAL A 7 14.54 -2.14 2.36
N ALA A 8 14.73 -2.25 1.04
CA ALA A 8 14.37 -3.46 0.29
C ALA A 8 15.20 -4.66 0.77
N GLY A 9 14.53 -5.77 1.06
CA GLY A 9 15.11 -6.96 1.69
C GLY A 9 15.13 -6.92 3.22
N ALA A 10 14.72 -5.82 3.85
CA ALA A 10 14.55 -5.72 5.30
C ALA A 10 13.08 -5.49 5.69
N PHE A 11 12.44 -4.45 5.14
CA PHE A 11 11.06 -4.09 5.48
C PHE A 11 10.03 -4.76 4.57
N TYR A 12 10.45 -5.05 3.34
CA TYR A 12 9.68 -5.73 2.31
C TYR A 12 10.64 -6.47 1.38
N GLU A 13 10.11 -7.38 0.57
CA GLU A 13 10.89 -8.26 -0.29
C GLU A 13 11.68 -7.46 -1.35
N ARG A 14 12.95 -7.81 -1.53
CA ARG A 14 13.80 -7.21 -2.57
C ARG A 14 13.44 -7.70 -3.97
N ASP A 15 13.01 -8.97 -4.07
CA ASP A 15 12.60 -9.56 -5.33
C ASP A 15 11.22 -9.01 -5.76
N PRO A 16 11.06 -8.46 -6.97
CA PRO A 16 9.81 -7.86 -7.41
C PRO A 16 8.63 -8.83 -7.49
N ALA A 17 8.86 -10.11 -7.77
CA ALA A 17 7.78 -11.10 -7.83
C ALA A 17 7.31 -11.48 -6.42
N ALA A 18 8.24 -11.66 -5.49
CA ALA A 18 7.94 -11.87 -4.08
C ALA A 18 7.22 -10.66 -3.46
N LEU A 19 7.64 -9.44 -3.80
CA LEU A 19 7.00 -8.21 -3.33
C LEU A 19 5.53 -8.12 -3.79
N ARG A 20 5.24 -8.46 -5.05
CA ARG A 20 3.85 -8.49 -5.55
C ARG A 20 2.99 -9.48 -4.77
N ARG A 21 3.49 -10.70 -4.55
CA ARG A 21 2.80 -11.70 -3.72
C ARG A 21 2.60 -11.23 -2.28
N ARG A 22 3.56 -10.51 -1.70
CA ARG A 22 3.40 -9.92 -0.36
C ARG A 22 2.29 -8.88 -0.34
N ILE A 23 2.23 -8.01 -1.35
CA ILE A 23 1.17 -7.00 -1.45
C ILE A 23 -0.19 -7.68 -1.61
N GLU A 24 -0.33 -8.65 -2.51
CA GLU A 24 -1.56 -9.45 -2.66
C GLU A 24 -1.94 -10.15 -1.34
N TRP A 25 -0.98 -10.73 -0.63
CA TRP A 25 -1.20 -11.29 0.70
C TRP A 25 -1.73 -10.23 1.68
N CYS A 26 -1.24 -8.99 1.65
CA CYS A 26 -1.74 -7.92 2.52
C CYS A 26 -3.23 -7.62 2.25
N PHE A 27 -3.64 -7.57 0.98
CA PHE A 27 -5.03 -7.33 0.61
C PHE A 27 -5.95 -8.48 1.00
N ASN A 28 -5.49 -9.73 0.85
CA ASN A 28 -6.29 -10.94 1.13
C ASN A 28 -6.14 -11.46 2.57
N HIS A 29 -5.30 -10.84 3.40
CA HIS A 29 -5.10 -11.26 4.79
C HIS A 29 -6.38 -11.10 5.61
N GLU A 30 -6.54 -11.89 6.67
CA GLU A 30 -7.67 -11.78 7.62
C GLU A 30 -7.77 -10.40 8.30
N LEU A 31 -6.64 -9.69 8.41
CA LEU A 31 -6.55 -8.32 8.94
C LEU A 31 -6.60 -7.26 7.83
N GLY A 32 -6.61 -7.69 6.57
CA GLY A 32 -6.71 -6.82 5.40
C GLY A 32 -8.16 -6.60 4.95
N PRO A 33 -8.37 -5.91 3.82
CA PRO A 33 -9.70 -5.66 3.26
C PRO A 33 -10.39 -6.93 2.71
N GLY A 34 -9.71 -8.07 2.65
CA GLY A 34 -10.26 -9.35 2.20
C GLY A 34 -10.31 -9.53 0.68
N GLY A 35 -9.69 -8.62 -0.08
CA GLY A 35 -9.67 -8.67 -1.54
C GLY A 35 -9.03 -7.46 -2.19
N LEU A 36 -8.86 -7.53 -3.51
CA LEU A 36 -8.36 -6.41 -4.30
C LEU A 36 -9.50 -5.43 -4.61
N PRO A 37 -9.25 -4.11 -4.55
CA PRO A 37 -10.26 -3.11 -4.83
C PRO A 37 -10.66 -3.09 -6.32
N VAL A 38 -11.92 -2.76 -6.59
CA VAL A 38 -12.39 -2.42 -7.94
C VAL A 38 -12.27 -0.92 -8.13
N ARG A 39 -11.63 -0.48 -9.21
CA ARG A 39 -11.37 0.94 -9.45
C ARG A 39 -12.66 1.73 -9.65
N GLY A 40 -12.88 2.74 -8.82
CA GLY A 40 -13.95 3.72 -8.99
C GLY A 40 -13.52 5.00 -9.70
N SER A 41 -14.43 5.98 -9.71
CA SER A 41 -14.28 7.27 -10.41
C SER A 41 -14.76 8.48 -9.62
N ALA A 42 -15.14 8.32 -8.35
CA ALA A 42 -15.76 9.37 -7.54
C ALA A 42 -14.78 10.44 -7.04
N ARG A 43 -13.54 10.07 -6.68
CA ARG A 43 -12.46 10.99 -6.30
C ARG A 43 -12.78 11.91 -5.10
N LYS A 44 -13.49 11.37 -4.10
CA LYS A 44 -13.87 12.09 -2.87
C LYS A 44 -12.78 12.05 -1.80
N ILE A 45 -12.01 10.96 -1.69
CA ILE A 45 -10.94 10.82 -0.70
C ILE A 45 -9.81 11.80 -1.02
N LYS A 46 -9.45 12.64 -0.04
CA LYS A 46 -8.40 13.67 -0.17
C LYS A 46 -7.06 13.26 0.46
N GLY A 47 -7.08 12.26 1.33
CA GLY A 47 -5.89 11.74 1.98
C GLY A 47 -6.22 10.47 2.76
N VAL A 48 -5.18 9.68 3.02
CA VAL A 48 -5.25 8.48 3.84
C VAL A 48 -4.06 8.47 4.79
N ILE A 49 -4.19 7.77 5.91
CA ILE A 49 -3.10 7.50 6.83
C ILE A 49 -2.84 6.00 6.76
N ALA A 50 -1.58 5.62 6.58
CA ALA A 50 -1.16 4.23 6.54
C ALA A 50 0.08 4.04 7.43
N PRO A 51 0.18 2.91 8.15
CA PRO A 51 1.39 2.58 8.88
C PRO A 51 2.56 2.30 7.92
N HIS A 52 3.78 2.44 8.41
CA HIS A 52 5.01 2.37 7.61
C HIS A 52 6.04 1.36 8.16
N ALA A 53 5.62 0.45 9.05
CA ALA A 53 6.45 -0.66 9.48
C ALA A 53 6.58 -1.72 8.36
N GLY A 54 7.41 -2.74 8.56
CA GLY A 54 7.56 -3.83 7.60
C GLY A 54 6.21 -4.47 7.21
N TYR A 55 6.10 -4.95 5.98
CA TYR A 55 4.83 -5.46 5.43
C TYR A 55 4.28 -6.67 6.19
N MET A 56 5.17 -7.47 6.78
CA MET A 56 4.78 -8.59 7.65
C MET A 56 3.97 -8.13 8.88
N TYR A 57 4.24 -6.93 9.38
CA TYR A 57 3.61 -6.42 10.61
C TYR A 57 2.43 -5.50 10.33
N SER A 58 2.55 -4.62 9.33
CA SER A 58 1.59 -3.54 9.11
C SER A 58 0.97 -3.50 7.73
N GLY A 59 1.43 -4.37 6.82
CA GLY A 59 0.96 -4.43 5.43
C GLY A 59 -0.56 -4.63 5.31
N PRO A 60 -1.17 -5.62 6.00
CA PRO A 60 -2.62 -5.82 5.98
C PRO A 60 -3.42 -4.60 6.44
N VAL A 61 -2.96 -3.93 7.50
CA VAL A 61 -3.61 -2.72 8.02
C VAL A 61 -3.50 -1.57 7.00
N ALA A 62 -2.32 -1.38 6.39
CA ALA A 62 -2.13 -0.39 5.34
C ALA A 62 -3.01 -0.68 4.10
N ALA A 63 -3.28 -1.94 3.79
CA ALA A 63 -4.07 -2.33 2.62
C ALA A 63 -5.51 -1.78 2.65
N HIS A 64 -6.13 -1.58 3.83
CA HIS A 64 -7.44 -0.92 3.95
C HIS A 64 -7.44 0.48 3.33
N ALA A 65 -6.43 1.30 3.66
CA ALA A 65 -6.31 2.65 3.13
C ALA A 65 -6.16 2.67 1.61
N TYR A 66 -5.33 1.79 1.06
CA TYR A 66 -5.13 1.69 -0.38
C TYR A 66 -6.34 1.08 -1.11
N HIS A 67 -7.05 0.15 -0.46
CA HIS A 67 -8.29 -0.41 -0.98
C HIS A 67 -9.35 0.68 -1.20
N GLU A 68 -9.61 1.47 -0.16
CA GLU A 68 -10.58 2.56 -0.25
C GLU A 68 -10.15 3.64 -1.24
N LEU A 69 -8.86 3.97 -1.31
CA LEU A 69 -8.35 4.96 -2.26
C LEU A 69 -8.57 4.55 -3.72
N VAL A 70 -8.35 3.27 -4.06
CA VAL A 70 -8.60 2.77 -5.42
C VAL A 70 -10.10 2.66 -5.70
N SER A 71 -10.88 2.21 -4.72
CA SER A 71 -12.35 2.10 -4.83
C SER A 71 -13.04 3.45 -4.99
N ASP A 72 -12.53 4.50 -4.35
CA ASP A 72 -12.99 5.88 -4.56
C ASP A 72 -12.52 6.44 -5.91
N GLY A 73 -11.30 6.11 -6.31
CA GLY A 73 -10.72 6.39 -7.61
C GLY A 73 -9.30 6.98 -7.51
N ILE A 74 -8.47 6.62 -8.48
CA ILE A 74 -7.03 6.89 -8.46
C ILE A 74 -6.70 8.35 -8.85
N PRO A 75 -5.96 9.11 -8.02
CA PRO A 75 -5.39 10.43 -8.37
C PRO A 75 -4.28 10.39 -9.40
N GLU A 76 -4.16 11.49 -10.13
CA GLU A 76 -3.05 11.74 -11.04
C GLU A 76 -1.75 12.05 -10.29
N THR A 77 -1.86 12.57 -9.06
CA THR A 77 -0.72 12.96 -8.23
C THR A 77 -0.93 12.51 -6.79
N PHE A 78 0.12 11.91 -6.22
CA PHE A 78 0.18 11.53 -4.81
C PHE A 78 1.26 12.36 -4.11
N VAL A 79 0.94 12.87 -2.92
CA VAL A 79 1.91 13.51 -2.02
C VAL A 79 2.06 12.59 -0.81
N ILE A 80 3.29 12.15 -0.54
CA ILE A 80 3.61 11.25 0.59
C ILE A 80 4.30 12.08 1.66
N ILE A 81 3.72 12.12 2.86
CA ILE A 81 4.23 12.84 4.02
C ILE A 81 4.52 11.80 5.11
N CYS A 82 5.75 11.75 5.62
CA CYS A 82 6.16 10.84 6.69
C CYS A 82 6.97 11.61 7.74
N PRO A 83 6.94 11.19 9.02
CA PRO A 83 7.90 11.68 10.00
C PRO A 83 9.33 11.27 9.60
N ASN A 84 10.32 12.05 10.04
CA ASN A 84 11.75 11.85 9.73
C ASN A 84 12.29 10.51 10.21
#